data_AF-A0A928GXJ0-F1
#
_entry.id   AF-A0A928GXJ0-F1
#
_cell.length_a   1.000
_cell.length_b   1.000
_cell.length_c   1.000
_cell.angle_alpha   90.00
_cell.angle_beta   90.00
_cell.angle_gamma   90.00
#
_symmetry.space_group_name_H-M   'P 1'
#
loop_
_entity.id
_entity.type
_entity.pdbx_description
1 polymer ?
#
loop_
_entity_poly.entity_id
_entity_poly.type
_entity_poly.pdbx_seq_one_letter_code
_entity_poly.pdbx_strand_id
1 'polypeptide(L)'
;MIINRPHEPVNVDIPTEKKEKIKLFLRGMVYCWCKNVRDENNSSKWFYARDLVGGESFSWDDTPLKVLNENYDTRETASQALGKLLYEVLDEDTKHFEINQDHDAKYRLVE
;
A
#
# COMPACT_ATOMS: atom_id res chain seq x y z
N MET A 1 6.16 9.61 16.55
CA MET A 1 4.87 8.89 16.52
C MET A 1 3.76 9.89 16.74
N ILE A 2 2.97 10.21 15.71
CA ILE A 2 1.58 10.64 15.92
C ILE A 2 0.77 10.02 14.77
N ILE A 3 0.34 8.78 15.00
CA ILE A 3 -0.79 8.19 14.29
C ILE A 3 -2.01 8.91 14.88
N ASN A 4 -2.37 10.08 14.34
CA ASN A 4 -3.55 10.83 14.80
C ASN A 4 -4.79 10.31 14.07
N ARG A 5 -5.21 9.10 14.44
CA ARG A 5 -6.59 8.68 14.67
C ARG A 5 -6.64 7.19 15.00
N PRO A 6 -7.48 6.77 15.96
CA PRO A 6 -7.99 5.41 15.94
C PRO A 6 -8.98 5.36 14.77
N HIS A 7 -8.56 4.87 13.61
CA HIS A 7 -9.50 4.51 12.57
C HIS A 7 -9.99 3.10 12.86
N GLU A 8 -11.32 2.91 12.88
CA GLU A 8 -11.95 1.59 12.90
C GLU A 8 -11.21 0.63 11.97
N PRO A 9 -11.08 -0.65 12.33
CA PRO A 9 -10.47 -1.63 11.44
C PRO A 9 -11.14 -1.51 10.09
N VAL A 10 -10.36 -1.08 9.11
CA VAL A 10 -10.95 -0.78 7.83
C VAL A 10 -11.26 -2.11 7.19
N ASN A 11 -12.54 -2.49 7.23
CA ASN A 11 -12.95 -3.79 6.73
C ASN A 11 -12.89 -3.76 5.21
N VAL A 12 -11.76 -4.23 4.68
CA VAL A 12 -11.63 -4.59 3.27
C VAL A 12 -12.35 -5.91 3.12
N ASP A 13 -13.54 -5.87 2.52
CA ASP A 13 -14.44 -7.02 2.35
C ASP A 13 -13.91 -7.99 1.29
N ILE A 14 -12.87 -8.73 1.67
CA ILE A 14 -12.26 -9.80 0.89
C ILE A 14 -11.93 -10.98 1.82
N PRO A 15 -11.90 -12.23 1.32
CA PRO A 15 -11.55 -13.39 2.13
C PRO A 15 -10.17 -13.25 2.79
N THR A 16 -10.05 -13.62 4.07
CA THR A 16 -8.81 -13.46 4.86
C THR A 16 -7.57 -14.07 4.18
N GLU A 17 -7.70 -15.24 3.56
CA GLU A 17 -6.58 -15.88 2.84
C GLU A 17 -6.08 -15.03 1.66
N LYS A 18 -7.01 -14.37 0.94
CA LYS A 18 -6.69 -13.47 -0.17
C LYS A 18 -6.07 -12.18 0.36
N LYS A 19 -6.58 -11.66 1.48
CA LYS A 19 -6.02 -10.50 2.17
C LYS A 19 -4.55 -10.71 2.54
N GLU A 20 -4.22 -11.83 3.16
CA GLU A 20 -2.83 -12.14 3.54
C GLU A 20 -1.89 -12.29 2.33
N LYS A 21 -2.37 -12.88 1.23
CA LYS A 21 -1.60 -12.95 -0.03
C LYS A 21 -1.32 -11.55 -0.60
N ILE A 22 -2.29 -10.64 -0.55
CA ILE A 22 -2.08 -9.25 -0.96
C ILE A 22 -1.07 -8.55 -0.05
N LYS A 23 -1.21 -8.71 1.28
CA LYS A 23 -0.29 -8.07 2.23
C LYS A 23 1.15 -8.51 2.04
N LEU A 24 1.39 -9.81 1.82
CA LEU A 24 2.73 -10.34 1.49
C LEU A 24 3.27 -9.76 0.17
N PHE A 25 2.42 -9.68 -0.85
CA PHE A 25 2.78 -9.07 -2.13
C PHE A 25 3.18 -7.60 -1.98
N LEU A 26 2.35 -6.81 -1.30
CA LEU A 26 2.61 -5.39 -1.03
C LEU A 26 3.88 -5.18 -0.20
N ARG A 27 4.11 -6.00 0.83
CA ARG A 27 5.35 -5.92 1.63
C ARG A 27 6.59 -6.12 0.77
N GLY A 28 6.56 -7.09 -0.15
CA GLY A 28 7.63 -7.29 -1.13
C GLY A 28 7.87 -6.06 -1.99
N MET A 29 6.80 -5.45 -2.51
CA MET A 29 6.90 -4.23 -3.33
C MET A 29 7.44 -3.04 -2.55
N VAL A 30 6.98 -2.84 -1.31
CA VAL A 30 7.52 -1.79 -0.41
C VAL A 30 9.01 -1.98 -0.21
N TYR A 31 9.49 -3.20 0.04
CA TYR A 31 10.91 -3.44 0.26
C TYR A 31 11.72 -3.24 -1.02
N CYS A 32 11.21 -3.70 -2.17
CA CYS A 32 11.82 -3.43 -3.46
C CYS A 32 11.92 -1.93 -3.74
N TRP A 33 10.86 -1.16 -3.45
CA TRP A 33 10.87 0.29 -3.59
C TRP A 33 11.90 0.93 -2.68
N CYS A 34 11.81 0.69 -1.37
CA CYS A 34 12.68 1.30 -0.38
C CYS A 34 14.16 0.96 -0.65
N LYS A 35 14.47 -0.23 -1.14
CA LYS A 35 15.83 -0.62 -1.48
C LYS A 35 16.35 0.06 -2.75
N ASN A 36 15.55 0.09 -3.83
CA ASN A 36 16.04 0.40 -5.17
C ASN A 36 15.70 1.82 -5.64
N VAL A 37 14.75 2.49 -4.99
CA VAL A 37 14.26 3.81 -5.39
C VAL A 37 14.69 4.85 -4.35
N ARG A 38 15.88 5.41 -4.58
CA ARG A 38 16.57 6.35 -3.67
C ARG A 38 16.57 7.77 -4.21
N ASP A 39 16.64 8.75 -3.31
CA ASP A 39 16.89 10.15 -3.64
C ASP A 39 18.40 10.44 -3.78
N GLU A 40 18.74 11.68 -4.09
CA GLU A 40 20.12 12.13 -4.29
C GLU A 40 21.00 11.98 -3.04
N ASN A 41 20.38 11.92 -1.85
CA ASN A 41 21.03 11.74 -0.57
C ASN A 41 21.01 10.27 -0.12
N ASN A 42 20.71 9.34 -1.04
CA ASN A 42 20.59 7.90 -0.79
C ASN A 42 19.48 7.51 0.20
N SER A 43 18.54 8.42 0.50
CA SER A 43 17.38 8.13 1.34
C SER A 43 16.26 7.50 0.52
N SER A 44 15.36 6.75 1.17
CA SER A 44 14.17 6.20 0.49
C SER A 44 13.34 7.33 -0.12
N LYS A 45 12.86 7.18 -1.36
CA LYS A 45 11.90 8.14 -1.93
C LYS A 45 10.51 7.93 -1.36
N TRP A 46 9.73 9.01 -1.36
CA TRP A 46 8.28 8.96 -1.13
C TRP A 46 7.59 8.13 -2.21
N PHE A 47 6.57 7.38 -1.81
CA PHE A 47 5.73 6.59 -2.72
C PHE A 47 4.26 6.62 -2.31
N TYR A 48 3.41 6.51 -3.31
CA TYR A 48 1.98 6.22 -3.18
C TYR A 48 1.74 4.72 -3.40
N ALA A 49 0.55 4.23 -3.03
CA ALA A 49 0.17 2.85 -3.32
C ALA A 49 0.26 2.51 -4.81
N ARG A 50 -0.16 3.44 -5.68
CA ARG A 50 -0.10 3.27 -7.14
C ARG A 50 1.32 3.10 -7.67
N ASP A 51 2.33 3.71 -7.04
CA ASP A 51 3.71 3.62 -7.51
C ASP A 51 4.27 2.20 -7.39
N LEU A 52 3.70 1.41 -6.46
CA LEU A 52 4.10 0.02 -6.21
C LEU A 52 3.47 -0.98 -7.17
N VAL A 53 2.33 -0.63 -7.81
CA VAL A 53 1.45 -1.61 -8.47
C VAL A 53 1.09 -1.24 -9.91
N GLY A 54 1.95 -0.47 -10.59
CA GLY A 54 1.81 -0.18 -12.02
C GLY A 54 1.25 1.21 -12.36
N GLY A 55 1.11 2.10 -11.38
CA GLY A 55 0.75 3.51 -11.59
C GLY A 55 -0.63 3.66 -12.21
N GLU A 56 -0.67 4.15 -13.46
CA GLU A 56 -1.92 4.30 -14.22
C GLU A 56 -2.45 2.97 -14.77
N SER A 57 -1.59 1.94 -14.88
CA SER A 57 -1.97 0.60 -15.31
C SER A 57 -2.70 -0.13 -14.17
N PHE A 58 -3.98 -0.46 -14.40
CA PHE A 58 -4.84 -1.15 -13.43
C PHE A 58 -5.11 -2.61 -13.80
N SER A 59 -4.28 -3.19 -14.68
CA SER A 59 -4.35 -4.63 -14.98
C SER A 59 -3.65 -5.40 -13.88
N TRP A 60 -4.44 -5.83 -12.90
CA TRP A 60 -4.00 -6.65 -11.77
C TRP A 60 -4.31 -8.14 -11.96
N ASP A 61 -4.74 -8.53 -13.16
CA ASP A 61 -5.35 -9.82 -13.45
C ASP A 61 -4.44 -11.02 -13.14
N ASP A 62 -3.13 -10.84 -13.27
CA ASP A 62 -2.11 -11.86 -12.99
C ASP A 62 -1.41 -11.66 -11.64
N THR A 63 -2.01 -10.89 -10.73
CA THR A 63 -1.46 -10.59 -9.41
C THR A 63 -2.45 -10.95 -8.30
N PRO A 64 -2.00 -11.07 -7.04
CA PRO A 64 -2.91 -11.20 -5.91
C PRO A 64 -3.93 -10.05 -5.79
N LEU A 65 -3.67 -8.88 -6.41
CA LEU A 65 -4.57 -7.72 -6.41
C LEU A 65 -5.80 -7.90 -7.31
N LYS A 66 -5.85 -8.92 -8.18
CA LYS A 66 -7.02 -9.23 -9.01
C LYS A 66 -8.32 -9.28 -8.20
N VAL A 67 -8.24 -9.81 -6.97
CA VAL A 67 -9.38 -9.91 -6.06
C VAL A 67 -10.00 -8.55 -5.74
N LEU A 68 -9.23 -7.46 -5.79
CA LEU A 68 -9.78 -6.11 -5.61
C LEU A 68 -10.61 -5.68 -6.82
N ASN A 69 -10.21 -6.05 -8.04
CA ASN A 69 -11.01 -5.80 -9.25
C ASN A 69 -12.29 -6.63 -9.27
N GLU A 70 -12.25 -7.83 -8.68
CA GLU A 70 -13.40 -8.74 -8.64
C GLU A 70 -14.43 -8.39 -7.54
N ASN A 71 -14.00 -7.78 -6.42
CA ASN A 71 -14.87 -7.49 -5.27
C ASN A 71 -15.37 -6.05 -5.20
N TYR A 72 -14.86 -5.14 -6.03
CA TYR A 72 -15.25 -3.73 -6.01
C TYR A 72 -15.77 -3.28 -7.37
N ASP A 73 -16.93 -2.61 -7.37
CA ASP A 73 -17.63 -2.18 -8.60
C ASP A 73 -16.87 -1.13 -9.42
N THR A 74 -16.00 -0.35 -8.76
CA THR A 74 -15.26 0.74 -9.40
C THR A 74 -13.77 0.69 -9.10
N ARG A 75 -12.99 1.25 -10.04
CA ARG A 75 -11.55 1.48 -9.86
C ARG A 75 -11.26 2.30 -8.61
N GLU A 76 -12.10 3.29 -8.30
CA GLU A 76 -11.92 4.16 -7.14
C GLU A 76 -12.03 3.35 -5.84
N THR A 77 -13.09 2.56 -5.68
CA THR A 77 -13.28 1.71 -4.49
C THR A 77 -12.19 0.64 -4.36
N ALA A 78 -11.74 0.05 -5.46
CA ALA A 78 -10.61 -0.89 -5.47
C ALA A 78 -9.29 -0.20 -5.07
N SER A 79 -9.06 1.03 -5.54
CA SER A 79 -7.87 1.82 -5.20
C SER A 79 -7.86 2.23 -3.74
N GLN A 80 -9.02 2.60 -3.18
CA GLN A 80 -9.17 2.87 -1.75
C GLN A 80 -8.86 1.63 -0.92
N ALA A 81 -9.38 0.46 -1.32
CA ALA A 81 -9.08 -0.83 -0.67
C ALA A 81 -7.58 -1.15 -0.69
N LEU A 82 -6.91 -0.96 -1.84
CA LEU A 82 -5.47 -1.09 -1.95
C LEU A 82 -4.74 -0.16 -0.96
N GLY A 83 -5.12 1.11 -0.89
CA GLY A 83 -4.50 2.08 0.02
C GLY A 83 -4.63 1.68 1.49
N LYS A 84 -5.80 1.13 1.87
CA LYS A 84 -6.07 0.60 3.22
C LYS A 84 -5.20 -0.63 3.53
N LEU A 85 -5.08 -1.57 2.59
CA LEU A 85 -4.21 -2.74 2.74
C LEU A 85 -2.74 -2.36 2.84
N LEU A 86 -2.28 -1.37 2.07
CA LEU A 86 -0.92 -0.86 2.19
C LEU A 86 -0.68 -0.25 3.56
N TYR A 87 -1.62 0.54 4.08
CA TYR A 87 -1.52 1.10 5.42
C TYR A 87 -1.36 -0.01 6.47
N GLU A 88 -2.20 -1.05 6.44
CA GLU A 88 -2.07 -2.21 7.35
C GLU A 88 -0.70 -2.88 7.23
N VAL A 89 -0.18 -3.07 6.01
CA VAL A 89 1.15 -3.65 5.79
C VAL A 89 2.25 -2.83 6.45
N LEU A 90 2.17 -1.50 6.38
CA LEU A 90 3.17 -0.59 6.94
C LEU A 90 3.03 -0.45 8.47
N ASP A 91 1.80 -0.46 8.99
CA ASP A 91 1.51 -0.40 10.43
C ASP A 91 1.96 -1.68 11.15
N GLU A 92 1.84 -2.84 10.49
CA GLU A 92 2.33 -4.13 11.00
C GLU A 92 3.83 -4.37 10.77
N ASP A 93 4.51 -3.53 9.97
CA ASP A 93 5.94 -3.71 9.70
C ASP A 93 6.78 -3.25 10.90
N THR A 94 7.90 -3.93 11.13
CA THR A 94 8.86 -3.53 12.18
C THR A 94 9.62 -2.24 11.83
N LYS A 95 9.65 -1.85 10.56
CA LYS A 95 10.29 -0.62 10.09
C LYS A 95 9.38 0.57 10.32
N HIS A 96 10.00 1.75 10.45
CA HIS A 96 9.25 2.98 10.64
C HIS A 96 9.05 3.70 9.32
N PHE A 97 7.80 4.07 9.05
CA PHE A 97 7.44 4.84 7.87
C PHE A 97 6.89 6.20 8.28
N GLU A 98 7.34 7.23 7.58
CA GLU A 98 6.70 8.54 7.58
C GLU A 98 5.48 8.50 6.66
N ILE A 99 4.42 9.18 7.08
CA ILE A 99 3.17 9.30 6.33
C ILE A 99 2.87 10.78 6.15
N ASN A 100 2.57 11.18 4.92
CA ASN A 100 2.01 12.49 4.63
C ASN A 100 0.66 12.28 3.90
N GLN A 101 -0.40 12.90 4.43
CA GLN A 101 -1.77 12.80 3.94
C GLN A 101 -2.29 14.19 3.57
N ASP A 102 -1.91 14.68 2.39
CA ASP A 102 -2.47 15.91 1.82
C ASP A 102 -3.75 15.61 1.01
N HIS A 103 -3.62 14.86 -0.09
CA HIS A 103 -4.74 14.38 -0.92
C HIS A 103 -4.75 12.85 -0.99
N ASP A 104 -3.65 12.27 -1.47
CA ASP A 104 -3.36 10.84 -1.40
C ASP A 104 -2.29 10.61 -0.33
N ALA A 105 -2.41 9.52 0.42
CA ALA A 105 -1.38 9.14 1.39
C ALA A 105 -0.09 8.74 0.66
N LYS A 106 1.01 9.43 0.94
CA LYS A 106 2.37 9.04 0.55
C LYS A 106 3.17 8.58 1.76
N TYR A 107 4.07 7.66 1.51
CA TYR A 107 4.86 6.97 2.51
C TYR A 107 6.34 7.04 2.17
N ARG A 108 7.20 7.03 3.19
CA ARG A 108 8.64 6.92 3.02
C ARG A 108 9.24 6.16 4.19
N LEU A 109 10.18 5.26 3.93
CA LEU A 109 10.96 4.60 4.98
C LEU A 109 11.84 5.63 5.71
N VAL A 110 11.78 5.62 7.03
CA VAL A 110 12.70 6.39 7.89
C VAL A 110 13.87 5.47 8.24
N GLU A 111 15.07 5.87 7.84
CA GLU A 111 16.33 5.18 8.13
C GLU A 111 17.07 5.84 9.30
#